data_AF-A0A7Y5ENS5-F1
#
_entry.id   AF-A0A7Y5ENS5-F1
#
_cell.length_a   1.000
_cell.length_b   1.000
_cell.length_c   1.000
_cell.angle_alpha   90.00
_cell.angle_beta   90.00
_cell.angle_gamma   90.00
#
_symmetry.space_group_name_H-M   'P 1'
#
loop_
_entity.id
_entity.type
_entity.pdbx_description
1 polymer ?
#
loop_
_entity_poly.entity_id
_entity_poly.type
_entity_poly.pdbx_seq_one_letter_code
_entity_poly.pdbx_strand_id
1 'polypeptide(L)'
;MKTVIVSCILLLVSAVGHAQPPEMRAFWADTWHEALNNATQVDQMLQRVRSANCNAVVVQARRRGDAFYNSLYEPKNSNVASGFDPLAYLILRARTGFPRIEVHAWFVVHLVHNTTTWPTQATHVLNRIPEAVTQNNAGSTDTGSGLAIDFGHPAGADQFFRVVMDVLRRYDVDGVHMDYIRYMGTAWGYNPVSVARFNAKHGRSGSPATNDPQWLQWRRDQVTALMRRIYANSLAIKPYVNVSAALITWGNGPTSDNGWLSSSAYSSVFQDWRSWMQEGILDTGMPMCYYNQSQYPNYYANWIAFIKDRQYGRQATIGLGNYLNTISNTMTQIDQARLPTAGGNSPVGLTFYSYAACNTLNGNTQWYNSTFYSALAQKFGSFVPTPEMPWKTSPTKVALRGCVVQASDMSWVDNATVTLYRNSVAVRTLTTDGCGQYAAVDLEPGSYMISVTKAGVGSAIATKNAPEPGQLWNTDFVIGSTGSAIRAASLKEAELLSDGTRVIVAMCNVMTGNNGSGAIWVSDQYRGRNVRVLPQATALPWVAGDVVAISGVLATDGQGARYLTSATVTYTGATAPLALLR
;
A
#
# COMPACT_ATOMS: atom_id res chain seq x y z
N MET A 1 -1.73 57.77 64.74
CA MET A 1 -1.48 57.52 63.30
C MET A 1 -0.86 56.14 63.16
N LYS A 2 -1.59 55.17 62.61
CA LYS A 2 -1.05 53.86 62.23
C LYS A 2 -1.44 53.60 60.78
N THR A 3 -0.41 53.40 59.97
CA THR A 3 -0.43 53.28 58.51
C THR A 3 -1.17 52.01 58.08
N VAL A 4 -2.12 52.17 57.16
CA VAL A 4 -2.80 51.05 56.46
C VAL A 4 -2.00 50.75 55.21
N ILE A 5 -1.45 49.54 55.11
CA ILE A 5 -0.88 48.99 53.87
C ILE A 5 -1.96 48.15 53.22
N VAL A 6 -2.46 48.60 52.06
CA VAL A 6 -3.35 47.83 51.19
C VAL A 6 -2.47 47.07 50.20
N SER A 7 -2.42 45.74 50.33
CA SER A 7 -1.80 44.86 49.34
C SER A 7 -2.79 44.60 48.20
N CYS A 8 -2.52 45.14 47.02
CA CYS A 8 -3.21 44.78 45.78
C CYS A 8 -2.68 43.43 45.27
N ILE A 9 -3.52 42.39 45.33
CA ILE A 9 -3.29 41.12 44.64
C ILE A 9 -3.68 41.32 43.17
N LEU A 10 -2.70 41.40 42.26
CA LEU A 10 -2.95 41.28 40.83
C LEU A 10 -3.18 39.79 40.50
N LEU A 11 -4.42 39.43 40.15
CA LEU A 11 -4.75 38.19 39.48
C LEU A 11 -4.28 38.27 38.02
N LEU A 12 -3.10 37.72 37.73
CA LEU A 12 -2.67 37.39 36.37
C LEU A 12 -3.52 36.22 35.87
N VAL A 13 -4.62 36.52 35.17
CA VAL A 13 -5.33 35.54 34.35
C VAL A 13 -4.48 35.29 33.11
N SER A 14 -3.60 34.29 33.17
CA SER A 14 -2.93 33.76 32.01
C SER A 14 -4.00 33.21 31.06
N ALA A 15 -4.26 33.91 29.96
CA ALA A 15 -5.03 33.36 28.86
C ALA A 15 -4.26 32.16 28.30
N VAL A 16 -4.60 30.95 28.75
CA VAL A 16 -4.16 29.71 28.11
C VAL A 16 -4.88 29.67 26.77
N GLY A 17 -4.22 30.20 25.73
CA GLY A 17 -4.63 29.99 24.35
C GLY A 17 -4.67 28.48 24.13
N HIS A 18 -5.86 27.91 24.02
CA HIS A 18 -6.02 26.50 23.73
C HIS A 18 -5.43 26.25 22.35
N ALA A 19 -4.29 25.56 22.29
CA ALA A 19 -3.73 25.10 21.03
C ALA A 19 -4.80 24.24 20.32
N GLN A 20 -5.05 24.54 19.04
CA GLN A 20 -6.00 23.76 18.23
C GLN A 20 -5.55 22.28 18.18
N PRO A 21 -6.48 21.31 18.24
CA PRO A 21 -6.12 19.91 18.18
C PRO A 21 -5.47 19.56 16.82
N PRO A 22 -4.62 18.51 16.76
CA PRO A 22 -4.10 18.00 15.50
C PRO A 22 -5.23 17.67 14.52
N GLU A 23 -5.03 17.97 13.24
CA GLU A 23 -6.01 17.73 12.18
C GLU A 23 -5.27 17.48 10.87
N MET A 24 -5.64 16.42 10.15
CA MET A 24 -5.08 16.18 8.82
C MET A 24 -5.66 17.21 7.84
N ARG A 25 -4.80 17.96 7.15
CA ARG A 25 -5.19 18.95 6.15
C ARG A 25 -4.35 18.70 4.91
N ALA A 26 -4.81 17.76 4.11
CA ALA A 26 -4.04 17.20 3.01
C ALA A 26 -4.55 17.67 1.64
N PHE A 27 -3.66 17.74 0.66
CA PHE A 27 -4.04 17.86 -0.75
C PHE A 27 -3.63 16.62 -1.53
N TRP A 28 -4.52 16.11 -2.38
CA TRP A 28 -4.09 15.26 -3.49
C TRP A 28 -3.48 16.13 -4.60
N ALA A 29 -2.23 15.84 -4.93
CA ALA A 29 -1.48 16.50 -6.00
C ALA A 29 -1.21 15.50 -7.12
N ASP A 30 -2.00 15.60 -8.18
CA ASP A 30 -1.83 14.79 -9.37
C ASP A 30 -0.65 15.27 -10.23
N THR A 31 -0.07 14.38 -11.03
CA THR A 31 1.02 14.70 -11.95
C THR A 31 0.55 14.82 -13.40
N TRP A 32 -0.75 15.12 -13.59
CA TRP A 32 -1.28 15.65 -14.85
C TRP A 32 -1.05 17.15 -14.98
N HIS A 33 -0.87 17.83 -13.85
CA HIS A 33 -0.60 19.25 -13.78
C HIS A 33 0.74 19.53 -13.07
N GLU A 34 1.03 20.81 -12.83
CA GLU A 34 2.22 21.28 -12.10
C GLU A 34 2.26 20.64 -10.71
N ALA A 35 3.29 19.86 -10.41
CA ALA A 35 3.50 19.29 -9.08
C ALA A 35 4.95 18.82 -8.90
N LEU A 36 5.36 17.83 -9.71
CA LEU A 36 6.63 17.09 -9.53
C LEU A 36 7.57 17.16 -10.75
N ASN A 37 7.27 17.93 -11.80
CA ASN A 37 8.10 17.87 -13.01
C ASN A 37 9.52 18.41 -12.78
N ASN A 38 9.67 19.42 -11.90
CA ASN A 38 10.95 20.04 -11.57
C ASN A 38 10.92 20.71 -10.18
N ALA A 39 12.07 21.22 -9.73
CA ALA A 39 12.23 21.85 -8.42
C ALA A 39 11.29 23.04 -8.18
N THR A 40 11.09 23.90 -9.18
CA THR A 40 10.21 25.08 -9.08
C THR A 40 8.78 24.69 -8.76
N GLN A 41 8.24 23.67 -9.43
CA GLN A 41 6.89 23.17 -9.18
C GLN A 41 6.73 22.61 -7.76
N VAL A 42 7.74 21.87 -7.29
CA VAL A 42 7.76 21.32 -5.94
C VAL A 42 7.75 22.44 -4.89
N ASP A 43 8.60 23.45 -5.08
CA ASP A 43 8.69 24.59 -4.15
C ASP A 43 7.39 25.42 -4.14
N GLN A 44 6.77 25.65 -5.30
CA GLN A 44 5.48 26.34 -5.42
C GLN A 44 4.35 25.56 -4.75
N MET A 45 4.30 24.24 -4.91
CA MET A 45 3.32 23.38 -4.23
C MET A 45 3.45 23.48 -2.71
N LEU A 46 4.65 23.30 -2.17
CA LEU A 46 4.88 23.40 -0.74
C LEU A 46 4.57 24.79 -0.19
N GLN A 47 4.86 25.85 -0.95
CA GLN A 47 4.51 27.22 -0.57
C GLN A 47 2.99 27.40 -0.46
N ARG A 48 2.23 26.98 -1.48
CA ARG A 48 0.75 27.08 -1.48
C ARG A 48 0.14 26.30 -0.33
N VAL A 49 0.59 25.06 -0.11
CA VAL A 49 0.12 24.20 0.99
C VAL A 49 0.36 24.85 2.36
N ARG A 50 1.57 25.39 2.61
CA ARG A 50 1.87 26.12 3.86
C ARG A 50 1.03 27.39 4.00
N SER A 51 0.88 28.17 2.94
CA SER A 51 0.07 29.40 2.97
C SER A 51 -1.40 29.14 3.28
N ALA A 52 -1.89 27.94 2.98
CA ALA A 52 -3.25 27.51 3.26
C ALA A 52 -3.44 26.93 4.67
N ASN A 53 -2.41 26.94 5.53
CA ASN A 53 -2.40 26.24 6.83
C ASN A 53 -2.69 24.73 6.73
N CYS A 54 -2.31 24.12 5.59
CA CYS A 54 -2.38 22.68 5.33
C CYS A 54 -1.03 22.01 5.63
N ASN A 55 -1.04 20.73 6.01
CA ASN A 55 0.10 20.05 6.63
C ASN A 55 0.56 18.76 5.95
N ALA A 56 -0.12 18.31 4.88
CA ALA A 56 0.26 17.12 4.15
C ALA A 56 0.01 17.24 2.63
N VAL A 57 0.82 16.53 1.85
CA VAL A 57 0.61 16.33 0.41
C VAL A 57 0.60 14.84 0.08
N VAL A 58 -0.46 14.42 -0.62
CA VAL A 58 -0.61 13.08 -1.20
C VAL A 58 -0.30 13.19 -2.69
N VAL A 59 0.95 12.93 -3.06
CA VAL A 59 1.50 13.30 -4.37
C VAL A 59 1.63 12.09 -5.29
N GLN A 60 1.16 12.20 -6.54
CA GLN A 60 1.15 11.09 -7.51
C GLN A 60 2.58 10.69 -7.96
N ALA A 61 3.28 9.96 -7.11
CA ALA A 61 4.65 9.50 -7.33
C ALA A 61 4.73 8.42 -8.42
N ARG A 62 3.72 7.53 -8.50
CA ARG A 62 3.51 6.61 -9.64
C ARG A 62 2.21 6.98 -10.33
N ARG A 63 2.27 7.40 -11.60
CA ARG A 63 1.10 7.88 -12.35
C ARG A 63 0.39 6.76 -13.09
N ARG A 64 0.95 6.19 -14.17
CA ARG A 64 0.39 5.00 -14.84
C ARG A 64 1.51 4.23 -15.52
N GLY A 65 2.16 3.35 -14.76
CA GLY A 65 3.31 2.56 -15.27
C GLY A 65 4.59 3.36 -15.42
N ASP A 66 4.69 4.51 -14.75
CA ASP A 66 5.84 5.41 -14.78
C ASP A 66 6.04 6.15 -13.46
N ALA A 67 7.28 6.59 -13.23
CA ALA A 67 7.76 7.07 -11.94
C ALA A 67 8.18 8.55 -11.97
N PHE A 68 7.77 9.29 -10.95
CA PHE A 68 8.27 10.62 -10.55
C PHE A 68 9.35 10.49 -9.46
N TYR A 69 10.15 9.44 -9.56
CA TYR A 69 11.24 9.09 -8.66
C TYR A 69 12.23 8.20 -9.43
N ASN A 70 13.46 8.01 -8.95
CA ASN A 70 14.36 7.02 -9.57
C ASN A 70 13.87 5.61 -9.25
N SER A 71 13.72 4.72 -10.25
CA SER A 71 13.14 3.37 -10.08
C SER A 71 13.85 2.33 -10.95
N LEU A 72 13.97 1.10 -10.44
CA LEU A 72 14.37 -0.08 -11.22
C LEU A 72 13.15 -0.84 -11.77
N TYR A 73 11.96 -0.59 -11.21
CA TYR A 73 10.72 -1.29 -11.52
C TYR A 73 9.88 -0.60 -12.60
N GLU A 74 10.01 0.72 -12.75
CA GLU A 74 9.20 1.53 -13.67
C GLU A 74 10.08 2.54 -14.42
N PRO A 75 9.77 2.87 -15.68
CA PRO A 75 10.42 3.96 -16.41
C PRO A 75 10.16 5.31 -15.74
N LYS A 76 11.11 6.23 -15.86
CA LYS A 76 10.91 7.63 -15.47
C LYS A 76 9.84 8.26 -16.38
N ASN A 77 8.92 9.03 -15.81
CA ASN A 77 7.95 9.80 -16.60
C ASN A 77 8.66 10.88 -17.44
N SER A 78 8.22 11.07 -18.69
CA SER A 78 8.85 11.98 -19.66
C SER A 78 8.76 13.48 -19.31
N ASN A 79 7.85 13.87 -18.41
CA ASN A 79 7.71 15.26 -17.97
C ASN A 79 8.73 15.64 -16.89
N VAL A 80 9.41 14.65 -16.28
CA VAL A 80 10.41 14.91 -15.24
C VAL A 80 11.66 15.50 -15.87
N ALA A 81 12.16 16.60 -15.31
CA ALA A 81 13.39 17.23 -15.73
C ALA A 81 14.58 16.25 -15.70
N SER A 82 15.48 16.37 -16.67
CA SER A 82 16.66 15.49 -16.78
C SER A 82 17.51 15.52 -15.51
N GLY A 83 17.98 14.35 -15.05
CA GLY A 83 18.78 14.22 -13.83
C GLY A 83 18.03 14.48 -12.52
N PHE A 84 16.73 14.77 -12.56
CA PHE A 84 15.95 15.12 -11.38
C PHE A 84 15.29 13.89 -10.73
N ASP A 85 15.33 13.85 -9.40
CA ASP A 85 14.56 12.92 -8.58
C ASP A 85 13.48 13.68 -7.79
N PRO A 86 12.25 13.80 -8.35
CA PRO A 86 11.22 14.66 -7.77
C PRO A 86 10.81 14.26 -6.36
N LEU A 87 10.61 12.97 -6.10
CA LEU A 87 10.17 12.50 -4.78
C LEU A 87 11.25 12.75 -3.72
N ALA A 88 12.52 12.50 -4.03
CA ALA A 88 13.62 12.80 -3.11
C ALA A 88 13.70 14.30 -2.80
N TYR A 89 13.61 15.16 -3.83
CA TYR A 89 13.63 16.60 -3.64
C TYR A 89 12.43 17.09 -2.82
N LEU A 90 11.21 16.63 -3.12
CA LEU A 90 10.01 16.96 -2.35
C LEU A 90 10.17 16.60 -0.87
N ILE A 91 10.60 15.37 -0.56
CA ILE A 91 10.78 14.92 0.83
C ILE A 91 11.76 15.82 1.57
N LEU A 92 12.90 16.14 0.96
CA LEU A 92 13.89 17.05 1.53
C LEU A 92 13.27 18.41 1.86
N ARG A 93 12.63 19.06 0.87
CA ARG A 93 12.07 20.41 1.00
C ARG A 93 10.87 20.48 1.94
N ALA A 94 10.05 19.44 1.98
CA ALA A 94 8.91 19.33 2.89
C ALA A 94 9.37 19.20 4.35
N ARG A 95 10.46 18.46 4.58
CA ARG A 95 11.06 18.24 5.89
C ARG A 95 11.85 19.42 6.43
N THR A 96 12.68 20.05 5.60
CA THR A 96 13.56 21.14 6.04
C THR A 96 12.85 22.50 6.08
N GLY A 97 11.72 22.65 5.38
CA GLY A 97 10.93 23.88 5.44
C GLY A 97 10.02 23.92 6.67
N PHE A 98 9.67 25.14 7.11
CA PHE A 98 8.85 25.37 8.29
C PHE A 98 7.54 26.11 7.92
N PRO A 99 6.37 25.65 8.40
CA PRO A 99 6.13 24.39 9.09
C PRO A 99 6.42 23.15 8.22
N ARG A 100 6.75 22.02 8.84
CA ARG A 100 6.99 20.73 8.15
C ARG A 100 5.71 20.27 7.45
N ILE A 101 5.84 19.74 6.24
CA ILE A 101 4.74 19.10 5.50
C ILE A 101 5.00 17.60 5.42
N GLU A 102 4.00 16.78 5.72
CA GLU A 102 4.08 15.34 5.49
C GLU A 102 3.98 15.00 4.00
N VAL A 103 4.77 14.04 3.54
CA VAL A 103 4.78 13.57 2.16
C VAL A 103 4.28 12.13 2.07
N HIS A 104 3.14 11.97 1.43
CA HIS A 104 2.51 10.67 1.17
C HIS A 104 2.65 10.33 -0.32
N ALA A 105 3.41 9.28 -0.63
CA ALA A 105 3.61 8.86 -2.02
C ALA A 105 2.36 8.13 -2.54
N TRP A 106 1.66 8.74 -3.49
CA TRP A 106 0.49 8.17 -4.15
C TRP A 106 0.87 7.30 -5.35
N PHE A 107 0.37 6.07 -5.32
CA PHE A 107 0.48 5.07 -6.37
C PHE A 107 -0.90 4.83 -6.97
N VAL A 108 -1.06 5.12 -8.26
CA VAL A 108 -2.11 4.47 -9.04
C VAL A 108 -1.70 3.02 -9.20
N VAL A 109 -2.57 2.07 -8.87
CA VAL A 109 -2.26 0.64 -8.90
C VAL A 109 -2.74 0.03 -10.22
N HIS A 110 -4.06 -0.22 -10.37
CA HIS A 110 -4.62 -1.02 -11.46
C HIS A 110 -4.29 -0.50 -12.87
N LEU A 111 -4.47 0.81 -13.12
CA LEU A 111 -4.22 1.42 -14.43
C LEU A 111 -2.73 1.69 -14.64
N VAL A 112 -2.21 1.23 -15.78
CA VAL A 112 -0.78 1.26 -16.09
C VAL A 112 -0.44 1.90 -17.42
N HIS A 113 -1.43 2.29 -18.23
CA HIS A 113 -1.20 3.09 -19.43
C HIS A 113 -2.45 3.90 -19.81
N ASN A 114 -2.27 4.98 -20.56
CA ASN A 114 -3.36 5.92 -20.90
C ASN A 114 -4.09 5.61 -22.20
N THR A 115 -3.43 4.87 -23.07
CA THR A 115 -3.94 4.48 -24.37
C THR A 115 -3.86 2.97 -24.50
N THR A 116 -4.35 2.44 -25.61
CA THR A 116 -4.19 1.03 -25.99
C THR A 116 -2.90 0.78 -26.79
N THR A 117 -2.18 1.84 -27.17
CA THR A 117 -0.87 1.72 -27.83
C THR A 117 0.16 1.24 -26.82
N TRP A 118 0.90 0.20 -27.16
CA TRP A 118 1.91 -0.37 -26.27
C TRP A 118 3.08 0.61 -26.07
N PRO A 119 3.58 0.79 -24.84
CA PRO A 119 4.74 1.63 -24.57
C PRO A 119 6.03 0.98 -25.09
N THR A 120 7.01 1.80 -25.47
CA THR A 120 8.29 1.32 -26.05
C THR A 120 9.36 1.05 -25.01
N GLN A 121 9.24 1.59 -23.79
CA GLN A 121 10.24 1.42 -22.75
C GLN A 121 10.26 -0.03 -22.24
N ALA A 122 11.38 -0.74 -22.42
CA ALA A 122 11.53 -2.14 -22.00
C ALA A 122 11.26 -2.38 -20.51
N THR A 123 11.45 -1.36 -19.67
CA THR A 123 11.18 -1.43 -18.22
C THR A 123 9.73 -1.23 -17.83
N HIS A 124 8.85 -0.84 -18.76
CA HIS A 124 7.44 -0.63 -18.48
C HIS A 124 6.75 -1.98 -18.17
N VAL A 125 5.84 -2.00 -17.19
CA VAL A 125 5.16 -3.23 -16.75
C VAL A 125 4.51 -4.02 -17.89
N LEU A 126 3.89 -3.34 -18.85
CA LEU A 126 3.30 -3.97 -20.04
C LEU A 126 4.32 -4.73 -20.92
N ASN A 127 5.60 -4.35 -20.90
CA ASN A 127 6.65 -5.05 -21.63
C ASN A 127 7.31 -6.16 -20.79
N ARG A 128 7.27 -6.03 -19.47
CA ARG A 128 7.83 -7.01 -18.53
C ARG A 128 6.88 -8.18 -18.25
N ILE A 129 5.59 -7.89 -18.13
CA ILE A 129 4.54 -8.85 -17.71
C ILE A 129 3.28 -8.66 -18.58
N PRO A 130 3.37 -8.78 -19.92
CA PRO A 130 2.23 -8.57 -20.82
C PRO A 130 1.04 -9.51 -20.52
N GLU A 131 1.32 -10.71 -20.02
CA GLU A 131 0.31 -11.72 -19.66
C GLU A 131 -0.57 -11.32 -18.47
N ALA A 132 -0.14 -10.33 -17.67
CA ALA A 132 -0.90 -9.86 -16.50
C ALA A 132 -1.92 -8.76 -16.84
N VAL A 133 -2.02 -8.34 -18.11
CA VAL A 133 -3.04 -7.37 -18.52
C VAL A 133 -4.44 -7.89 -18.21
N THR A 134 -5.25 -7.04 -17.58
CA THR A 134 -6.64 -7.38 -17.25
C THR A 134 -7.48 -7.46 -18.51
N GLN A 135 -8.43 -8.38 -18.49
CA GLN A 135 -9.44 -8.51 -19.53
C GLN A 135 -10.83 -8.31 -18.93
N ASN A 136 -11.76 -7.84 -19.74
CA ASN A 136 -13.18 -7.94 -19.43
C ASN A 136 -13.72 -9.34 -19.79
N ASN A 137 -14.97 -9.62 -19.44
CA ASN A 137 -15.63 -10.90 -19.68
C ASN A 137 -15.84 -11.26 -21.17
N ALA A 138 -15.54 -10.32 -22.09
CA ALA A 138 -15.54 -10.52 -23.54
C ALA A 138 -14.12 -10.61 -24.13
N GLY A 139 -13.08 -10.58 -23.29
CA GLY A 139 -11.67 -10.66 -23.71
C GLY A 139 -11.02 -9.33 -24.12
N SER A 140 -11.72 -8.19 -24.03
CA SER A 140 -11.14 -6.87 -24.32
C SER A 140 -10.21 -6.41 -23.19
N THR A 141 -9.10 -5.77 -23.56
CA THR A 141 -8.12 -5.17 -22.64
C THR A 141 -8.26 -3.65 -22.51
N ASP A 142 -9.07 -3.01 -23.36
CA ASP A 142 -9.30 -1.56 -23.30
C ASP A 142 -10.34 -1.22 -22.24
N THR A 143 -9.90 -0.54 -21.18
CA THR A 143 -10.75 -0.12 -20.07
C THR A 143 -11.61 1.10 -20.37
N GLY A 144 -11.46 1.71 -21.54
CA GLY A 144 -11.95 3.06 -21.86
C GLY A 144 -11.11 4.16 -21.19
N SER A 145 -10.19 3.79 -20.29
CA SER A 145 -9.22 4.67 -19.65
C SER A 145 -7.77 4.26 -19.96
N GLY A 146 -7.57 3.36 -20.93
CA GLY A 146 -6.29 2.75 -21.27
C GLY A 146 -6.15 1.32 -20.74
N LEU A 147 -4.91 0.89 -20.49
CA LEU A 147 -4.58 -0.49 -20.09
C LEU A 147 -4.38 -0.62 -18.58
N ALA A 148 -4.72 -1.79 -18.05
CA ALA A 148 -4.61 -2.13 -16.62
C ALA A 148 -4.04 -3.54 -16.42
N ILE A 149 -3.54 -3.81 -15.22
CA ILE A 149 -3.02 -5.14 -14.80
C ILE A 149 -3.99 -5.77 -13.80
N ASP A 150 -4.23 -7.07 -13.94
CA ASP A 150 -5.19 -7.82 -13.12
C ASP A 150 -4.64 -8.14 -11.72
N PHE A 151 -5.40 -7.82 -10.68
CA PHE A 151 -5.05 -8.18 -9.28
C PHE A 151 -5.03 -9.70 -9.06
N GLY A 152 -5.80 -10.46 -9.86
CA GLY A 152 -5.84 -11.91 -9.81
C GLY A 152 -4.68 -12.59 -10.55
N HIS A 153 -3.80 -11.84 -11.21
CA HIS A 153 -2.56 -12.37 -11.77
C HIS A 153 -1.40 -12.22 -10.77
N PRO A 154 -0.80 -13.31 -10.26
CA PRO A 154 0.25 -13.23 -9.23
C PRO A 154 1.42 -12.31 -9.59
N ALA A 155 1.95 -12.39 -10.82
CA ALA A 155 3.05 -11.52 -11.24
C ALA A 155 2.65 -10.02 -11.31
N GLY A 156 1.40 -9.72 -11.64
CA GLY A 156 0.88 -8.35 -11.65
C GLY A 156 0.75 -7.78 -10.24
N ALA A 157 0.17 -8.57 -9.33
CA ALA A 157 0.12 -8.22 -7.90
C ALA A 157 1.52 -8.07 -7.29
N ASP A 158 2.47 -8.94 -7.66
CA ASP A 158 3.87 -8.87 -7.20
C ASP A 158 4.57 -7.60 -7.66
N GLN A 159 4.42 -7.21 -8.93
CA GLN A 159 4.97 -5.98 -9.47
C GLN A 159 4.49 -4.76 -8.69
N PHE A 160 3.19 -4.63 -8.46
CA PHE A 160 2.65 -3.49 -7.71
C PHE A 160 3.17 -3.42 -6.29
N PHE A 161 3.17 -4.55 -5.60
CA PHE A 161 3.72 -4.63 -4.26
C PHE A 161 5.20 -4.22 -4.23
N ARG A 162 6.03 -4.75 -5.15
CA ARG A 162 7.47 -4.44 -5.17
C ARG A 162 7.76 -2.99 -5.45
N VAL A 163 6.97 -2.35 -6.32
CA VAL A 163 7.04 -0.91 -6.58
C VAL A 163 6.81 -0.10 -5.29
N VAL A 164 5.81 -0.47 -4.47
CA VAL A 164 5.58 0.20 -3.19
C VAL A 164 6.72 -0.07 -2.20
N MET A 165 7.19 -1.31 -2.09
CA MET A 165 8.30 -1.67 -1.19
C MET A 165 9.63 -1.00 -1.59
N ASP A 166 9.87 -0.80 -2.87
CA ASP A 166 11.02 -0.07 -3.39
C ASP A 166 11.03 1.39 -2.90
N VAL A 167 9.88 2.07 -2.97
CA VAL A 167 9.76 3.43 -2.46
C VAL A 167 9.95 3.47 -0.94
N LEU A 168 9.30 2.57 -0.19
CA LEU A 168 9.44 2.50 1.26
C LEU A 168 10.88 2.22 1.72
N ARG A 169 11.68 1.50 0.94
CA ARG A 169 13.08 1.24 1.30
C ARG A 169 14.01 2.42 1.01
N ARG A 170 13.72 3.22 -0.03
CA ARG A 170 14.67 4.22 -0.55
C ARG A 170 14.30 5.67 -0.26
N TYR A 171 13.03 5.94 0.04
CA TYR A 171 12.53 7.29 0.27
C TYR A 171 11.93 7.38 1.66
N ASP A 172 12.24 8.46 2.36
CA ASP A 172 11.72 8.69 3.71
C ASP A 172 10.37 9.41 3.70
N VAL A 173 9.40 8.75 3.08
CA VAL A 173 8.00 9.17 3.02
C VAL A 173 7.30 9.00 4.37
N ASP A 174 6.34 9.88 4.65
CA ASP A 174 5.47 9.81 5.83
C ASP A 174 4.32 8.81 5.61
N GLY A 175 3.94 8.60 4.35
CA GLY A 175 2.91 7.64 3.98
C GLY A 175 3.06 7.10 2.56
N VAL A 176 2.36 6.00 2.32
CA VAL A 176 2.07 5.49 0.98
C VAL A 176 0.55 5.47 0.78
N HIS A 177 0.10 5.88 -0.40
CA HIS A 177 -1.30 6.09 -0.69
C HIS A 177 -1.71 5.32 -1.94
N MET A 178 -2.69 4.41 -1.82
CA MET A 178 -3.15 3.58 -2.93
C MET A 178 -4.39 4.18 -3.59
N ASP A 179 -4.30 4.48 -4.88
CA ASP A 179 -5.44 4.87 -5.72
C ASP A 179 -5.63 3.83 -6.84
N TYR A 180 -6.84 3.76 -7.40
CA TYR A 180 -7.24 2.71 -8.32
C TYR A 180 -6.92 1.32 -7.77
N ILE A 181 -6.97 1.14 -6.44
CA ILE A 181 -6.88 -0.17 -5.78
C ILE A 181 -8.24 -0.86 -5.83
N ARG A 182 -8.71 -1.10 -7.06
CA ARG A 182 -10.05 -1.58 -7.42
C ARG A 182 -10.10 -1.98 -8.89
N TYR A 183 -11.07 -2.80 -9.26
CA TYR A 183 -11.33 -3.10 -10.68
C TYR A 183 -12.09 -1.95 -11.39
N MET A 184 -12.21 -2.05 -12.71
CA MET A 184 -12.91 -1.06 -13.56
C MET A 184 -14.43 -1.27 -13.64
N GLY A 185 -14.95 -2.35 -13.05
CA GLY A 185 -16.37 -2.68 -13.03
C GLY A 185 -16.63 -4.17 -12.97
N THR A 186 -17.91 -4.57 -12.95
CA THR A 186 -18.32 -5.98 -12.82
C THR A 186 -17.95 -6.85 -14.01
N ALA A 187 -17.69 -6.25 -15.17
CA ALA A 187 -17.22 -6.94 -16.36
C ALA A 187 -15.71 -7.24 -16.33
N TRP A 188 -14.93 -6.70 -15.39
CA TRP A 188 -13.47 -6.77 -15.37
C TRP A 188 -12.92 -7.82 -14.39
N GLY A 189 -11.65 -8.18 -14.59
CA GLY A 189 -10.93 -9.16 -13.77
C GLY A 189 -10.86 -10.57 -14.37
N TYR A 190 -11.16 -10.69 -15.66
CA TYR A 190 -11.25 -11.95 -16.40
C TYR A 190 -9.92 -12.36 -17.04
N ASN A 191 -8.79 -11.89 -16.52
CA ASN A 191 -7.49 -12.42 -16.95
C ASN A 191 -7.47 -13.96 -16.85
N PRO A 192 -6.99 -14.69 -17.87
CA PRO A 192 -7.05 -16.16 -17.90
C PRO A 192 -6.42 -16.85 -16.68
N VAL A 193 -5.33 -16.30 -16.14
CA VAL A 193 -4.67 -16.83 -14.93
C VAL A 193 -5.54 -16.62 -13.70
N SER A 194 -6.20 -15.46 -13.57
CA SER A 194 -7.15 -15.19 -12.47
C SER A 194 -8.33 -16.16 -12.51
N VAL A 195 -8.92 -16.39 -13.69
CA VAL A 195 -10.03 -17.33 -13.88
C VAL A 195 -9.60 -18.76 -13.57
N ALA A 196 -8.40 -19.18 -14.02
CA ALA A 196 -7.86 -20.51 -13.73
C ALA A 196 -7.66 -20.72 -12.22
N ARG A 197 -7.12 -19.72 -11.51
CA ARG A 197 -6.94 -19.77 -10.05
C ARG A 197 -8.27 -19.85 -9.31
N PHE A 198 -9.27 -19.07 -9.72
CA PHE A 198 -10.63 -19.15 -9.20
C PHE A 198 -11.23 -20.55 -9.38
N ASN A 199 -11.13 -21.08 -10.59
CA ASN A 199 -11.64 -22.41 -10.93
C ASN A 199 -10.95 -23.51 -10.10
N ALA A 200 -9.62 -23.43 -9.94
CA ALA A 200 -8.86 -24.36 -9.10
C ALA A 200 -9.28 -24.29 -7.62
N LYS A 201 -9.54 -23.09 -7.08
CA LYS A 201 -10.00 -22.90 -5.69
C LYS A 201 -11.39 -23.50 -5.44
N HIS A 202 -12.29 -23.35 -6.40
CA HIS A 202 -13.70 -23.71 -6.23
C HIS A 202 -14.09 -25.05 -6.89
N GLY A 203 -13.16 -25.76 -7.52
CA GLY A 203 -13.44 -27.01 -8.25
C GLY A 203 -14.35 -26.79 -9.45
N ARG A 204 -14.16 -25.67 -10.17
CA ARG A 204 -15.00 -25.23 -11.30
C ARG A 204 -14.20 -25.19 -12.60
N SER A 205 -14.87 -24.87 -13.70
CA SER A 205 -14.28 -24.68 -15.02
C SER A 205 -15.03 -23.58 -15.78
N GLY A 206 -14.44 -23.12 -16.89
CA GLY A 206 -15.02 -22.07 -17.75
C GLY A 206 -14.95 -20.66 -17.15
N SER A 207 -15.64 -19.72 -17.80
CA SER A 207 -15.71 -18.32 -17.36
C SER A 207 -16.87 -18.13 -16.38
N PRO A 208 -16.63 -17.57 -15.18
CA PRO A 208 -17.72 -17.28 -14.24
C PRO A 208 -18.63 -16.16 -14.74
N ALA A 209 -19.92 -16.23 -14.40
CA ALA A 209 -20.86 -15.14 -14.69
C ALA A 209 -20.46 -13.86 -13.91
N THR A 210 -20.73 -12.68 -14.48
CA THR A 210 -20.32 -11.40 -13.88
C THR A 210 -20.98 -11.11 -12.54
N ASN A 211 -22.15 -11.72 -12.28
CA ASN A 211 -22.93 -11.65 -11.06
C ASN A 211 -22.77 -12.88 -10.14
N ASP A 212 -21.88 -13.82 -10.46
CA ASP A 212 -21.62 -14.99 -9.63
C ASP A 212 -21.08 -14.56 -8.25
N PRO A 213 -21.76 -14.89 -7.13
CA PRO A 213 -21.34 -14.45 -5.79
C PRO A 213 -19.91 -14.87 -5.42
N GLN A 214 -19.48 -16.07 -5.83
CA GLN A 214 -18.11 -16.54 -5.56
C GLN A 214 -17.09 -15.76 -6.38
N TRP A 215 -17.41 -15.39 -7.62
CA TRP A 215 -16.52 -14.59 -8.47
C TRP A 215 -16.44 -13.13 -8.02
N LEU A 216 -17.55 -12.55 -7.57
CA LEU A 216 -17.59 -11.24 -6.94
C LEU A 216 -16.69 -11.23 -5.68
N GLN A 217 -16.79 -12.26 -4.83
CA GLN A 217 -15.94 -12.38 -3.65
C GLN A 217 -14.47 -12.63 -4.00
N TRP A 218 -14.19 -13.50 -4.98
CA TRP A 218 -12.83 -13.78 -5.44
C TRP A 218 -12.08 -12.51 -5.82
N ARG A 219 -12.72 -11.61 -6.59
CA ARG A 219 -12.13 -10.32 -7.00
C ARG A 219 -11.89 -9.39 -5.81
N ARG A 220 -12.81 -9.33 -4.84
CA ARG A 220 -12.59 -8.60 -3.57
C ARG A 220 -11.40 -9.16 -2.81
N ASP A 221 -11.27 -10.48 -2.75
CA ASP A 221 -10.17 -11.15 -2.05
C ASP A 221 -8.81 -10.81 -2.68
N GLN A 222 -8.72 -10.69 -4.02
CA GLN A 222 -7.45 -10.35 -4.69
C GLN A 222 -6.97 -8.94 -4.32
N VAL A 223 -7.88 -7.96 -4.35
CA VAL A 223 -7.56 -6.57 -3.96
C VAL A 223 -7.20 -6.50 -2.47
N THR A 224 -7.98 -7.18 -1.63
CA THR A 224 -7.76 -7.23 -0.17
C THR A 224 -6.43 -7.89 0.18
N ALA A 225 -6.06 -8.98 -0.50
CA ALA A 225 -4.79 -9.66 -0.31
C ALA A 225 -3.60 -8.73 -0.62
N LEU A 226 -3.67 -7.97 -1.71
CA LEU A 226 -2.64 -6.98 -2.03
C LEU A 226 -2.53 -5.90 -0.96
N MET A 227 -3.66 -5.36 -0.47
CA MET A 227 -3.66 -4.37 0.62
C MET A 227 -3.04 -4.92 1.91
N ARG A 228 -3.46 -6.11 2.32
CA ARG A 228 -2.93 -6.80 3.51
C ARG A 228 -1.42 -7.02 3.42
N ARG A 229 -0.96 -7.46 2.24
CA ARG A 229 0.45 -7.70 1.95
C ARG A 229 1.26 -6.41 1.97
N ILE A 230 0.77 -5.33 1.35
CA ILE A 230 1.39 -3.99 1.43
C ILE A 230 1.50 -3.54 2.88
N TYR A 231 0.40 -3.63 3.65
CA TYR A 231 0.35 -3.17 5.04
C TYR A 231 1.38 -3.87 5.93
N ALA A 232 1.36 -5.21 5.96
CA ALA A 232 2.25 -5.99 6.81
C ALA A 232 3.72 -5.77 6.46
N ASN A 233 4.05 -5.66 5.17
CA ASN A 233 5.43 -5.39 4.76
C ASN A 233 5.85 -3.94 5.02
N SER A 234 4.92 -2.98 4.98
CA SER A 234 5.18 -1.59 5.35
C SER A 234 5.55 -1.48 6.82
N LEU A 235 4.83 -2.19 7.71
CA LEU A 235 5.20 -2.28 9.13
C LEU A 235 6.61 -2.82 9.35
N ALA A 236 7.02 -3.81 8.56
CA ALA A 236 8.35 -4.40 8.67
C ALA A 236 9.48 -3.46 8.22
N ILE A 237 9.21 -2.54 7.29
CA ILE A 237 10.22 -1.64 6.70
C ILE A 237 10.25 -0.28 7.42
N LYS A 238 9.09 0.31 7.68
CA LYS A 238 8.90 1.61 8.32
C LYS A 238 7.66 1.55 9.21
N PRO A 239 7.76 1.13 10.49
CA PRO A 239 6.60 0.94 11.37
C PRO A 239 5.69 2.17 11.51
N TYR A 240 6.25 3.38 11.40
CA TYR A 240 5.53 4.65 11.50
C TYR A 240 4.77 5.07 10.24
N VAL A 241 5.05 4.47 9.07
CA VAL A 241 4.52 4.96 7.79
C VAL A 241 3.01 4.83 7.71
N ASN A 242 2.30 5.86 7.26
CA ASN A 242 0.84 5.79 7.08
C ASN A 242 0.50 5.04 5.78
N VAL A 243 -0.21 3.91 5.89
CA VAL A 243 -0.78 3.22 4.72
C VAL A 243 -2.21 3.71 4.51
N SER A 244 -2.43 4.48 3.44
CA SER A 244 -3.72 5.10 3.12
C SER A 244 -4.21 4.72 1.72
N ALA A 245 -5.48 5.01 1.41
CA ALA A 245 -6.04 4.73 0.10
C ALA A 245 -7.17 5.70 -0.27
N ALA A 246 -7.33 5.97 -1.57
CA ALA A 246 -8.46 6.70 -2.15
C ALA A 246 -9.65 5.74 -2.29
N LEU A 247 -10.73 6.02 -1.55
CA LEU A 247 -11.84 5.08 -1.40
C LEU A 247 -13.10 5.54 -2.14
N ILE A 248 -13.77 4.62 -2.83
CA ILE A 248 -14.94 4.88 -3.65
C ILE A 248 -16.16 5.14 -2.77
N THR A 249 -16.90 6.16 -3.16
CA THR A 249 -18.16 6.58 -2.54
C THR A 249 -19.29 6.73 -3.57
N TRP A 250 -19.20 6.21 -4.79
CA TRP A 250 -20.21 6.50 -5.82
C TRP A 250 -21.65 6.19 -5.38
N GLY A 251 -22.59 7.07 -5.77
CA GLY A 251 -24.00 7.00 -5.36
C GLY A 251 -24.27 7.65 -4.00
N ASN A 252 -25.42 7.34 -3.40
CA ASN A 252 -25.78 7.81 -2.07
C ASN A 252 -25.07 6.98 -0.99
N GLY A 253 -24.68 7.62 0.12
CA GLY A 253 -24.02 6.93 1.23
C GLY A 253 -24.91 5.87 1.88
N PRO A 254 -24.37 4.68 2.20
CA PRO A 254 -25.10 3.66 2.91
C PRO A 254 -25.40 4.11 4.35
N THR A 255 -26.55 3.74 4.87
CA THR A 255 -26.99 4.07 6.24
C THR A 255 -26.84 2.89 7.21
N SER A 256 -26.41 1.72 6.71
CA SER A 256 -26.22 0.50 7.48
C SER A 256 -25.14 -0.40 6.87
N ASP A 257 -24.70 -1.39 7.64
CA ASP A 257 -23.72 -2.37 7.15
C ASP A 257 -24.30 -3.30 6.08
N ASN A 258 -25.62 -3.53 6.09
CA ASN A 258 -26.25 -4.23 4.98
C ASN A 258 -26.29 -3.36 3.71
N GLY A 259 -26.55 -2.06 3.86
CA GLY A 259 -26.50 -1.10 2.75
C GLY A 259 -25.11 -0.98 2.13
N TRP A 260 -24.04 -1.15 2.90
CA TRP A 260 -22.66 -1.19 2.41
C TRP A 260 -22.47 -2.25 1.32
N LEU A 261 -23.08 -3.43 1.46
CA LEU A 261 -22.95 -4.54 0.50
C LEU A 261 -23.56 -4.21 -0.87
N SER A 262 -24.48 -3.24 -0.93
CA SER A 262 -25.05 -2.73 -2.17
C SER A 262 -24.34 -1.49 -2.73
N SER A 263 -23.37 -0.93 -2.00
CA SER A 263 -22.59 0.22 -2.48
C SER A 263 -21.77 -0.15 -3.72
N SER A 264 -21.47 0.84 -4.58
CA SER A 264 -20.64 0.59 -5.77
C SER A 264 -19.22 0.13 -5.40
N ALA A 265 -18.67 0.59 -4.27
CA ALA A 265 -17.36 0.16 -3.79
C ALA A 265 -17.31 -1.36 -3.61
N TYR A 266 -18.29 -1.93 -2.91
CA TYR A 266 -18.35 -3.36 -2.64
C TYR A 266 -18.83 -4.20 -3.84
N SER A 267 -19.91 -3.76 -4.49
CA SER A 267 -20.64 -4.57 -5.49
C SER A 267 -20.13 -4.42 -6.91
N SER A 268 -19.56 -3.25 -7.26
CA SER A 268 -19.26 -2.90 -8.66
C SER A 268 -17.77 -2.90 -8.98
N VAL A 269 -16.94 -2.40 -8.05
CA VAL A 269 -15.48 -2.24 -8.28
C VAL A 269 -14.60 -3.04 -7.31
N PHE A 270 -15.22 -3.80 -6.40
CA PHE A 270 -14.57 -4.77 -5.50
C PHE A 270 -13.53 -4.15 -4.55
N GLN A 271 -13.78 -2.91 -4.12
CA GLN A 271 -12.98 -2.19 -3.14
C GLN A 271 -13.62 -2.28 -1.75
N ASP A 272 -13.42 -3.41 -1.05
CA ASP A 272 -14.03 -3.67 0.26
C ASP A 272 -13.32 -2.93 1.41
N TRP A 273 -13.26 -1.60 1.29
CA TRP A 273 -12.46 -0.78 2.19
C TRP A 273 -12.98 -0.75 3.62
N ARG A 274 -14.29 -0.98 3.85
CA ARG A 274 -14.85 -1.11 5.21
C ARG A 274 -14.19 -2.28 5.93
N SER A 275 -14.05 -3.42 5.26
CA SER A 275 -13.36 -4.59 5.81
C SER A 275 -11.88 -4.35 6.01
N TRP A 276 -11.22 -3.56 5.16
CA TRP A 276 -9.80 -3.22 5.35
C TRP A 276 -9.56 -2.38 6.60
N MET A 277 -10.45 -1.40 6.85
CA MET A 277 -10.46 -0.61 8.08
C MET A 277 -10.75 -1.49 9.30
N GLN A 278 -11.76 -2.35 9.21
CA GLN A 278 -12.16 -3.26 10.29
C GLN A 278 -11.08 -4.29 10.63
N GLU A 279 -10.38 -4.79 9.62
CA GLU A 279 -9.28 -5.74 9.80
C GLU A 279 -8.01 -5.07 10.33
N GLY A 280 -7.89 -3.75 10.16
CA GLY A 280 -6.72 -2.97 10.57
C GLY A 280 -5.58 -2.94 9.55
N ILE A 281 -5.85 -3.27 8.29
CA ILE A 281 -4.86 -3.31 7.18
C ILE A 281 -4.86 -2.02 6.33
N LEU A 282 -5.50 -0.98 6.84
CA LEU A 282 -5.49 0.38 6.29
C LEU A 282 -5.42 1.35 7.48
N ASP A 283 -4.41 2.21 7.52
CA ASP A 283 -4.23 3.16 8.62
C ASP A 283 -5.19 4.33 8.49
N THR A 284 -5.22 4.94 7.30
CA THR A 284 -6.07 6.09 7.01
C THR A 284 -6.92 5.85 5.77
N GLY A 285 -8.23 5.69 5.97
CA GLY A 285 -9.18 5.75 4.87
C GLY A 285 -9.33 7.18 4.36
N MET A 286 -9.22 7.41 3.06
CA MET A 286 -9.50 8.72 2.45
C MET A 286 -10.60 8.59 1.39
N PRO A 287 -11.88 8.45 1.79
CA PRO A 287 -12.98 8.32 0.84
C PRO A 287 -13.21 9.59 0.04
N MET A 288 -13.33 9.42 -1.27
CA MET A 288 -13.49 10.48 -2.26
C MET A 288 -14.94 10.96 -2.29
N CYS A 289 -15.41 11.67 -1.26
CA CYS A 289 -16.75 12.27 -1.17
C CYS A 289 -16.90 13.47 -2.14
N TYR A 290 -16.61 13.25 -3.42
CA TYR A 290 -16.57 14.28 -4.45
C TYR A 290 -17.97 14.59 -4.95
N TYR A 291 -18.69 15.39 -4.15
CA TYR A 291 -20.04 15.82 -4.47
C TYR A 291 -20.10 17.32 -4.65
N ASN A 292 -20.83 17.75 -5.68
CA ASN A 292 -21.27 19.12 -5.80
C ASN A 292 -22.31 19.41 -4.71
N GLN A 293 -21.97 20.32 -3.78
CA GLN A 293 -22.80 20.64 -2.62
C GLN A 293 -24.20 21.14 -2.99
N SER A 294 -24.33 21.84 -4.12
CA SER A 294 -25.61 22.39 -4.57
C SER A 294 -26.51 21.34 -5.22
N GLN A 295 -25.95 20.24 -5.73
CA GLN A 295 -26.70 19.20 -6.44
C GLN A 295 -26.93 17.94 -5.59
N TYR A 296 -25.93 17.52 -4.80
CA TYR A 296 -25.95 16.26 -4.07
C TYR A 296 -25.59 16.39 -2.57
N PRO A 297 -26.17 17.35 -1.83
CA PRO A 297 -25.82 17.57 -0.42
C PRO A 297 -26.11 16.34 0.46
N ASN A 298 -27.19 15.62 0.18
CA ASN A 298 -27.57 14.42 0.95
C ASN A 298 -26.60 13.25 0.72
N TYR A 299 -26.04 13.11 -0.48
CA TYR A 299 -25.08 12.04 -0.77
C TYR A 299 -23.79 12.28 0.01
N TYR A 300 -23.32 13.53 0.01
CA TYR A 300 -22.20 13.96 0.84
C TYR A 300 -22.47 13.69 2.33
N ALA A 301 -23.59 14.19 2.86
CA ALA A 301 -23.95 14.05 4.27
C ALA A 301 -24.02 12.58 4.73
N ASN A 302 -24.63 11.70 3.93
CA ASN A 302 -24.74 10.28 4.28
C ASN A 302 -23.37 9.58 4.26
N TRP A 303 -22.51 9.89 3.29
CA TRP A 303 -21.17 9.31 3.26
C TRP A 303 -20.31 9.76 4.43
N ILE A 304 -20.26 11.06 4.74
CA ILE A 304 -19.44 11.51 5.86
C ILE A 304 -19.91 10.90 7.18
N ALA A 305 -21.22 10.71 7.38
CA ALA A 305 -21.76 10.04 8.56
C ALA A 305 -21.31 8.57 8.60
N PHE A 306 -21.48 7.84 7.50
CA PHE A 306 -21.05 6.43 7.41
C PHE A 306 -19.55 6.26 7.69
N ILE A 307 -18.71 7.13 7.11
CA ILE A 307 -17.25 7.07 7.27
C ILE A 307 -16.85 7.32 8.72
N LYS A 308 -17.39 8.38 9.34
CA LYS A 308 -17.11 8.74 10.74
C LYS A 308 -17.38 7.59 11.69
N ASP A 309 -18.47 6.83 11.46
CA ASP A 309 -18.89 5.72 12.32
C ASP A 309 -18.22 4.37 12.00
N ARG A 310 -17.39 4.26 10.95
CA ARG A 310 -16.72 3.01 10.52
C ARG A 310 -15.20 3.12 10.44
N GLN A 311 -14.58 3.75 11.45
CA GLN A 311 -13.12 3.88 11.51
C GLN A 311 -12.43 2.69 12.20
N TYR A 312 -13.14 1.90 13.01
CA TYR A 312 -12.67 0.62 13.61
C TYR A 312 -11.29 0.66 14.30
N GLY A 313 -11.02 1.70 15.11
CA GLY A 313 -9.72 1.84 15.78
C GLY A 313 -8.57 2.19 14.82
N ARG A 314 -8.90 2.58 13.59
CA ARG A 314 -8.07 3.30 12.63
C ARG A 314 -8.61 4.71 12.47
N GLN A 315 -8.22 5.42 11.41
CA GLN A 315 -8.68 6.79 11.17
C GLN A 315 -9.14 7.03 9.74
N ALA A 316 -9.93 8.08 9.52
CA ALA A 316 -10.33 8.52 8.20
C ALA A 316 -10.28 10.04 8.05
N THR A 317 -9.94 10.50 6.85
CA THR A 317 -10.23 11.86 6.41
C THR A 317 -11.50 11.88 5.56
N ILE A 318 -12.08 13.06 5.36
CA ILE A 318 -13.12 13.25 4.33
C ILE A 318 -12.46 13.84 3.08
N GLY A 319 -12.57 13.14 1.95
CA GLY A 319 -12.09 13.63 0.66
C GLY A 319 -13.09 14.59 0.01
N LEU A 320 -12.75 15.86 -0.10
CA LEU A 320 -13.60 16.90 -0.69
C LEU A 320 -13.26 17.07 -2.17
N GLY A 321 -14.28 17.03 -3.02
CA GLY A 321 -14.16 17.36 -4.45
C GLY A 321 -14.23 18.87 -4.66
N ASN A 322 -13.24 19.62 -4.18
CA ASN A 322 -13.26 21.08 -4.26
C ASN A 322 -13.31 21.58 -5.72
N TYR A 323 -12.73 20.85 -6.67
CA TYR A 323 -12.86 21.14 -8.11
C TYR A 323 -14.30 21.20 -8.64
N LEU A 324 -15.25 20.53 -7.97
CA LEU A 324 -16.69 20.53 -8.33
C LEU A 324 -17.49 21.65 -7.66
N ASN A 325 -16.86 22.42 -6.77
CA ASN A 325 -17.56 23.31 -5.85
C ASN A 325 -17.05 24.75 -5.94
N THR A 326 -17.92 25.72 -5.64
CA THR A 326 -17.48 27.08 -5.34
C THR A 326 -16.70 27.10 -4.02
N ILE A 327 -15.90 28.15 -3.79
CA ILE A 327 -15.17 28.30 -2.52
C ILE A 327 -16.13 28.22 -1.33
N SER A 328 -17.28 28.92 -1.38
CA SER A 328 -18.30 28.91 -0.32
C SER A 328 -18.88 27.51 -0.06
N ASN A 329 -19.17 26.75 -1.12
CA ASN A 329 -19.63 25.37 -0.99
C ASN A 329 -18.58 24.46 -0.36
N THR A 330 -17.30 24.62 -0.71
CA THR A 330 -16.22 23.89 -0.05
C THR A 330 -16.13 24.24 1.44
N MET A 331 -16.25 25.51 1.83
CA MET A 331 -16.28 25.90 3.25
C MET A 331 -17.45 25.27 4.00
N THR A 332 -18.61 25.17 3.35
CA THR A 332 -19.79 24.48 3.92
C THR A 332 -19.52 22.99 4.15
N GLN A 333 -18.89 22.32 3.19
CA GLN A 333 -18.51 20.91 3.33
C GLN A 333 -17.46 20.70 4.44
N ILE A 334 -16.49 21.62 4.59
CA ILE A 334 -15.52 21.61 5.70
C ILE A 334 -16.25 21.63 7.05
N ASP A 335 -17.24 22.52 7.21
CA ASP A 335 -18.01 22.61 8.45
C ASP A 335 -18.80 21.32 8.73
N GLN A 336 -19.47 20.78 7.72
CA GLN A 336 -20.22 19.53 7.84
C GLN A 336 -19.33 18.33 8.20
N ALA A 337 -18.14 18.24 7.62
CA ALA A 337 -17.18 17.18 7.91
C ALA A 337 -16.71 17.20 9.37
N ARG A 338 -16.44 18.39 9.91
CA ARG A 338 -15.95 18.60 11.28
C ARG A 338 -17.00 18.35 12.37
N LEU A 339 -18.29 18.43 12.04
CA LEU A 339 -19.35 18.10 12.99
C LEU A 339 -19.31 16.59 13.31
N PRO A 340 -19.33 16.20 14.60
CA PRO A 340 -19.40 14.80 14.98
C PRO A 340 -20.72 14.17 14.53
N THR A 341 -20.74 12.85 14.38
CA THR A 341 -22.01 12.10 14.25
C THR A 341 -22.78 12.10 15.58
N ALA A 342 -24.01 11.58 15.56
CA ALA A 342 -24.77 11.35 16.79
C ALA A 342 -24.04 10.44 17.80
N GLY A 343 -23.14 9.57 17.31
CA GLY A 343 -22.27 8.74 18.15
C GLY A 343 -21.03 9.46 18.70
N GLY A 344 -20.86 10.75 18.42
CA GLY A 344 -19.69 11.53 18.83
C GLY A 344 -18.45 11.31 17.96
N ASN A 345 -18.56 10.57 16.85
CA ASN A 345 -17.42 10.24 16.00
C ASN A 345 -17.10 11.37 15.01
N SER A 346 -15.83 11.70 14.86
CA SER A 346 -15.31 12.69 13.90
C SER A 346 -14.22 12.08 13.03
N PRO A 347 -13.99 12.57 11.80
CA PRO A 347 -12.81 12.22 11.04
C PRO A 347 -11.59 12.86 11.72
N VAL A 348 -10.39 12.37 11.40
CA VAL A 348 -9.15 13.02 11.85
C VAL A 348 -8.76 14.22 10.97
N GLY A 349 -9.50 14.47 9.88
CA GLY A 349 -9.31 15.66 9.06
C GLY A 349 -9.90 15.56 7.65
N LEU A 350 -9.28 16.29 6.73
CA LEU A 350 -9.78 16.62 5.40
C LEU A 350 -8.70 16.37 4.35
N THR A 351 -9.11 15.88 3.18
CA THR A 351 -8.23 15.80 2.00
C THR A 351 -8.91 16.46 0.80
N PHE A 352 -8.23 17.38 0.13
CA PHE A 352 -8.78 18.17 -0.98
C PHE A 352 -8.36 17.59 -2.33
N TYR A 353 -9.33 17.28 -3.21
CA TYR A 353 -9.08 16.97 -4.61
C TYR A 353 -9.54 18.11 -5.52
N SER A 354 -8.65 18.78 -6.26
CA SER A 354 -7.19 18.61 -6.24
C SER A 354 -6.46 19.88 -5.82
N TYR A 355 -5.17 19.71 -5.53
CA TYR A 355 -4.22 20.80 -5.40
C TYR A 355 -4.27 21.76 -6.59
N ALA A 356 -4.30 21.23 -7.82
CA ALA A 356 -4.29 22.06 -9.02
C ALA A 356 -5.65 22.72 -9.30
N ALA A 357 -6.73 21.94 -9.29
CA ALA A 357 -8.08 22.40 -9.57
C ALA A 357 -8.78 22.83 -8.27
N CYS A 358 -8.59 24.09 -7.89
CA CYS A 358 -8.98 24.59 -6.57
C CYS A 358 -10.50 24.72 -6.37
N ASN A 359 -11.22 25.23 -7.36
CA ASN A 359 -12.67 25.40 -7.29
C ASN A 359 -13.28 25.54 -8.69
N THR A 360 -14.61 25.50 -8.80
CA THR A 360 -15.34 25.94 -9.99
C THR A 360 -15.93 27.33 -9.79
N LEU A 361 -15.99 28.13 -10.86
CA LEU A 361 -16.69 29.41 -10.91
C LEU A 361 -17.36 29.52 -12.29
N ASN A 362 -18.69 29.71 -12.30
CA ASN A 362 -19.48 29.75 -13.53
C ASN A 362 -19.23 28.55 -14.47
N GLY A 363 -19.07 27.36 -13.89
CA GLY A 363 -18.76 26.13 -14.61
C GLY A 363 -17.29 25.92 -15.01
N ASN A 364 -16.42 26.92 -14.80
CA ASN A 364 -15.02 26.85 -15.18
C ASN A 364 -14.11 26.51 -14.00
N THR A 365 -13.18 25.57 -14.22
CA THR A 365 -12.13 25.25 -13.25
C THR A 365 -11.21 26.45 -13.02
N GLN A 366 -10.97 26.76 -11.76
CA GLN A 366 -10.02 27.78 -11.33
C GLN A 366 -8.74 27.10 -10.87
N TRP A 367 -7.69 27.21 -11.69
CA TRP A 367 -6.40 26.55 -11.48
C TRP A 367 -5.51 27.37 -10.53
N TYR A 368 -4.93 26.71 -9.52
CA TYR A 368 -4.03 27.32 -8.53
C TYR A 368 -4.53 28.65 -7.94
N ASN A 369 -5.84 28.75 -7.73
CA ASN A 369 -6.51 29.99 -7.33
C ASN A 369 -6.04 30.46 -5.94
N SER A 370 -5.29 31.57 -5.90
CA SER A 370 -4.81 32.17 -4.66
C SER A 370 -5.94 32.51 -3.68
N THR A 371 -7.11 32.90 -4.18
CA THR A 371 -8.28 33.21 -3.34
C THR A 371 -8.77 31.98 -2.58
N PHE A 372 -8.71 30.79 -3.19
CA PHE A 372 -9.08 29.54 -2.53
C PHE A 372 -8.12 29.20 -1.39
N TYR A 373 -6.81 29.29 -1.65
CA TYR A 373 -5.79 29.06 -0.61
C TYR A 373 -5.90 30.04 0.55
N SER A 374 -6.13 31.33 0.26
CA SER A 374 -6.38 32.34 1.29
C SER A 374 -7.66 32.07 2.09
N ALA A 375 -8.72 31.60 1.44
CA ALA A 375 -9.95 31.23 2.12
C ALA A 375 -9.76 30.02 3.06
N LEU A 376 -8.96 29.02 2.66
CA LEU A 376 -8.57 27.93 3.55
C LEU A 376 -7.72 28.43 4.73
N ALA A 377 -6.74 29.30 4.46
CA ALA A 377 -5.91 29.89 5.50
C ALA A 377 -6.75 30.61 6.56
N GLN A 378 -7.72 31.42 6.12
CA GLN A 378 -8.67 32.10 6.98
C GLN A 378 -9.58 31.12 7.72
N LYS A 379 -10.08 30.08 7.05
CA LYS A 379 -10.94 29.05 7.64
C LYS A 379 -10.25 28.26 8.74
N PHE A 380 -8.96 27.97 8.56
CA PHE A 380 -8.16 27.20 9.50
C PHE A 380 -7.49 28.04 10.58
N GLY A 381 -7.25 29.32 10.32
CA GLY A 381 -6.68 30.29 11.26
C GLY A 381 -5.18 30.11 11.52
N SER A 382 -4.74 28.89 11.82
CA SER A 382 -3.35 28.56 12.11
C SER A 382 -2.97 27.17 11.62
N PHE A 383 -1.67 26.94 11.41
CA PHE A 383 -1.13 25.61 11.18
C PHE A 383 -1.29 24.73 12.43
N VAL A 384 -1.54 23.43 12.24
CA VAL A 384 -1.60 22.40 13.30
C VAL A 384 -0.84 21.16 12.84
N PRO A 385 -0.29 20.34 13.76
CA PRO A 385 0.32 19.06 13.38
C PRO A 385 -0.69 18.09 12.79
N THR A 386 -0.19 17.10 12.07
CA THR A 386 -0.97 15.94 11.63
C THR A 386 -1.37 15.07 12.82
N PRO A 387 -2.51 14.35 12.74
CA PRO A 387 -2.97 13.46 13.80
C PRO A 387 -2.02 12.27 13.98
N GLU A 388 -1.79 11.87 15.22
CA GLU A 388 -1.07 10.63 15.51
C GLU A 388 -1.88 9.38 15.12
N MET A 389 -1.18 8.26 14.96
CA MET A 389 -1.78 6.93 14.81
C MET A 389 -1.45 6.11 16.06
N PRO A 390 -2.32 6.08 17.10
CA PRO A 390 -1.99 5.45 18.39
C PRO A 390 -1.60 3.98 18.28
N TRP A 391 -2.17 3.23 17.32
CA TRP A 391 -1.79 1.83 17.06
C TRP A 391 -0.37 1.67 16.49
N LYS A 392 0.33 2.78 16.19
CA LYS A 392 1.74 2.83 15.76
C LYS A 392 2.63 3.55 16.74
N THR A 393 2.16 4.65 17.35
CA THR A 393 2.95 5.44 18.32
C THR A 393 2.95 4.84 19.72
N SER A 394 1.90 4.11 20.10
CA SER A 394 1.78 3.41 21.38
C SER A 394 1.05 2.06 21.18
N PRO A 395 1.64 1.15 20.39
CA PRO A 395 0.98 -0.08 19.98
C PRO A 395 0.78 -1.02 21.16
N THR A 396 -0.38 -1.68 21.21
CA THR A 396 -0.68 -2.75 22.18
C THR A 396 -0.84 -4.13 21.52
N LYS A 397 -0.73 -4.18 20.19
CA LYS A 397 -0.94 -5.36 19.36
C LYS A 397 0.31 -5.69 18.55
N VAL A 398 0.33 -6.88 17.98
CA VAL A 398 1.42 -7.41 17.14
C VAL A 398 0.90 -7.85 15.79
N ALA A 399 1.81 -8.04 14.84
CA ALA A 399 1.48 -8.49 13.48
C ALA A 399 2.33 -9.70 13.06
N LEU A 400 1.71 -10.62 12.32
CA LEU A 400 2.34 -11.76 11.68
C LEU A 400 2.32 -11.57 10.17
N ARG A 401 3.41 -11.93 9.50
CA ARG A 401 3.40 -12.21 8.07
C ARG A 401 4.17 -13.49 7.76
N GLY A 402 3.98 -14.01 6.55
CA GLY A 402 4.86 -15.04 6.00
C GLY A 402 4.50 -15.42 4.56
N CYS A 403 5.36 -16.25 3.99
CA CYS A 403 5.21 -16.86 2.69
C CYS A 403 5.11 -18.39 2.80
N VAL A 404 4.32 -19.02 1.96
CA VAL A 404 4.29 -20.48 1.80
C VAL A 404 4.81 -20.81 0.41
N VAL A 405 5.87 -21.62 0.36
CA VAL A 405 6.46 -22.12 -0.89
C VAL A 405 6.47 -23.65 -0.93
N GLN A 406 6.42 -24.20 -2.13
CA GLN A 406 6.42 -25.65 -2.34
C GLN A 406 7.84 -26.21 -2.32
N ALA A 407 8.05 -27.29 -1.58
CA ALA A 407 9.36 -27.92 -1.39
C ALA A 407 10.04 -28.40 -2.69
N SER A 408 9.28 -28.74 -3.72
CA SER A 408 9.81 -29.30 -4.97
C SER A 408 10.58 -28.30 -5.82
N ASP A 409 10.21 -27.01 -5.78
CA ASP A 409 10.73 -25.99 -6.69
C ASP A 409 10.77 -24.57 -6.09
N MET A 410 10.39 -24.41 -4.83
CA MET A 410 10.25 -23.11 -4.14
C MET A 410 9.22 -22.16 -4.79
N SER A 411 8.32 -22.65 -5.63
CA SER A 411 7.21 -21.85 -6.16
C SER A 411 6.22 -21.44 -5.08
N TRP A 412 5.50 -20.35 -5.29
CA TRP A 412 4.46 -19.88 -4.37
C TRP A 412 3.30 -20.89 -4.24
N VAL A 413 2.84 -21.12 -3.01
CA VAL A 413 1.63 -21.92 -2.77
C VAL A 413 0.42 -21.01 -2.66
N ASP A 414 -0.35 -20.94 -3.74
CA ASP A 414 -1.62 -20.22 -3.79
C ASP A 414 -2.72 -20.94 -2.99
N ASN A 415 -3.58 -20.18 -2.31
CA ASN A 415 -4.73 -20.69 -1.56
C ASN A 415 -4.41 -21.81 -0.55
N ALA A 416 -3.30 -21.74 0.17
CA ALA A 416 -3.05 -22.55 1.36
C ALA A 416 -3.84 -21.99 2.54
N THR A 417 -4.44 -22.86 3.35
CA THR A 417 -5.11 -22.45 4.58
C THR A 417 -4.07 -22.25 5.68
N VAL A 418 -4.09 -21.07 6.31
CA VAL A 418 -3.22 -20.75 7.45
C VAL A 418 -4.08 -20.53 8.67
N THR A 419 -3.89 -21.33 9.72
CA THR A 419 -4.65 -21.20 10.97
C THR A 419 -3.72 -20.88 12.12
N LEU A 420 -4.07 -19.83 12.86
CA LEU A 420 -3.39 -19.37 14.07
C LEU A 420 -4.13 -19.92 15.28
N TYR A 421 -3.39 -20.57 16.17
CA TYR A 421 -3.90 -21.11 17.42
C TYR A 421 -3.23 -20.44 18.62
N ARG A 422 -4.01 -20.13 19.66
CA ARG A 422 -3.52 -19.79 20.99
C ARG A 422 -4.16 -20.73 22.00
N ASN A 423 -3.35 -21.29 22.90
CA ASN A 423 -3.84 -22.25 23.90
C ASN A 423 -4.73 -23.35 23.27
N SER A 424 -4.30 -23.87 22.12
CA SER A 424 -5.01 -24.88 21.31
C SER A 424 -6.37 -24.46 20.73
N VAL A 425 -6.75 -23.18 20.83
CA VAL A 425 -7.97 -22.62 20.22
C VAL A 425 -7.60 -21.86 18.95
N ALA A 426 -8.30 -22.13 17.84
CA ALA A 426 -8.14 -21.38 16.61
C ALA A 426 -8.63 -19.94 16.83
N VAL A 427 -7.75 -18.96 16.68
CA VAL A 427 -8.06 -17.53 16.85
C VAL A 427 -8.16 -16.80 15.52
N ARG A 428 -7.56 -17.34 14.44
CA ARG A 428 -7.69 -16.78 13.10
C ARG A 428 -7.43 -17.82 12.02
N THR A 429 -8.20 -17.76 10.95
CA THR A 429 -7.97 -18.54 9.72
C THR A 429 -7.84 -17.59 8.54
N LEU A 430 -6.81 -17.81 7.74
CA LEU A 430 -6.42 -17.00 6.61
C LEU A 430 -6.18 -17.91 5.40
N THR A 431 -5.95 -17.28 4.26
CA THR A 431 -5.56 -17.97 3.03
C THR A 431 -4.39 -17.24 2.39
N THR A 432 -3.41 -17.97 1.88
CA THR A 432 -2.32 -17.36 1.11
C THR A 432 -2.83 -16.76 -0.19
N ASP A 433 -2.24 -15.63 -0.59
CA ASP A 433 -2.50 -15.01 -1.89
C ASP A 433 -1.80 -15.77 -3.04
N GLY A 434 -1.96 -15.27 -4.27
CA GLY A 434 -1.33 -15.87 -5.45
C GLY A 434 0.20 -15.87 -5.44
N CYS A 435 0.80 -15.10 -4.53
CA CYS A 435 2.23 -15.04 -4.28
C CYS A 435 2.63 -15.80 -3.00
N GLY A 436 1.78 -16.70 -2.51
CA GLY A 436 2.04 -17.51 -1.32
C GLY A 436 2.04 -16.70 -0.02
N GLN A 437 1.73 -15.40 -0.04
CA GLN A 437 1.83 -14.52 1.11
C GLN A 437 0.58 -14.57 1.98
N TYR A 438 0.76 -14.45 3.28
CA TYR A 438 -0.31 -14.27 4.24
C TYR A 438 0.13 -13.30 5.34
N ALA A 439 -0.83 -12.65 5.99
CA ALA A 439 -0.57 -11.84 7.17
C ALA A 439 -1.79 -11.75 8.07
N ALA A 440 -1.55 -11.43 9.33
CA ALA A 440 -2.58 -11.06 10.30
C ALA A 440 -2.06 -9.92 11.16
N VAL A 441 -2.89 -8.90 11.34
CA VAL A 441 -2.60 -7.73 12.18
C VAL A 441 -3.54 -7.72 13.37
N ASP A 442 -3.29 -6.81 14.31
CA ASP A 442 -4.07 -6.66 15.54
C ASP A 442 -4.17 -7.96 16.36
N LEU A 443 -3.09 -8.75 16.35
CA LEU A 443 -2.95 -9.94 17.17
C LEU A 443 -2.54 -9.54 18.59
N GLU A 444 -2.90 -10.35 19.57
CA GLU A 444 -2.44 -10.19 20.94
C GLU A 444 -0.99 -10.68 21.09
N PRO A 445 -0.15 -10.06 21.93
CA PRO A 445 1.16 -10.61 22.27
C PRO A 445 1.06 -12.00 22.93
N GLY A 446 2.06 -12.86 22.72
CA GLY A 446 2.20 -14.18 23.35
C GLY A 446 2.44 -15.33 22.37
N SER A 447 2.33 -16.58 22.83
CA SER A 447 2.64 -17.76 22.02
C SER A 447 1.53 -18.13 21.03
N TYR A 448 1.94 -18.47 19.80
CA TYR A 448 1.08 -18.94 18.73
C TYR A 448 1.63 -20.25 18.14
N MET A 449 0.72 -21.19 17.89
CA MET A 449 0.96 -22.28 16.95
C MET A 449 0.34 -21.89 15.60
N ILE A 450 1.13 -21.95 14.55
CA ILE A 450 0.75 -21.58 13.19
C ILE A 450 0.74 -22.87 12.36
N SER A 451 -0.42 -23.24 11.83
CA SER A 451 -0.58 -24.39 10.96
C SER A 451 -0.87 -23.94 9.53
N VAL A 452 -0.17 -24.53 8.57
CA VAL A 452 -0.40 -24.33 7.14
C VAL A 452 -0.74 -25.66 6.50
N THR A 453 -1.81 -25.67 5.69
CA THR A 453 -2.22 -26.86 4.93
C THR A 453 -2.69 -26.47 3.54
N LYS A 454 -2.23 -27.24 2.54
CA LYS A 454 -2.73 -27.19 1.17
C LYS A 454 -2.97 -28.61 0.68
N ALA A 455 -4.22 -28.92 0.35
CA ALA A 455 -4.61 -30.21 -0.21
C ALA A 455 -3.79 -30.51 -1.49
N GLY A 456 -3.30 -31.75 -1.61
CA GLY A 456 -2.44 -32.17 -2.72
C GLY A 456 -0.98 -31.69 -2.68
N VAL A 457 -0.62 -30.80 -1.74
CA VAL A 457 0.75 -30.29 -1.60
C VAL A 457 1.38 -30.73 -0.29
N GLY A 458 0.74 -30.44 0.85
CA GLY A 458 1.25 -30.83 2.17
C GLY A 458 0.82 -29.89 3.30
N SER A 459 1.43 -30.09 4.46
CA SER A 459 1.20 -29.27 5.65
C SER A 459 2.47 -29.06 6.46
N ALA A 460 2.51 -27.97 7.21
CA ALA A 460 3.56 -27.72 8.20
C ALA A 460 3.01 -26.94 9.40
N ILE A 461 3.71 -27.04 10.53
CA ILE A 461 3.37 -26.33 11.76
C ILE A 461 4.62 -25.66 12.30
N ALA A 462 4.47 -24.46 12.84
CA ALA A 462 5.50 -23.78 13.60
C ALA A 462 4.91 -23.15 14.86
N THR A 463 5.63 -23.26 15.98
CA THR A 463 5.30 -22.52 17.20
C THR A 463 6.23 -21.32 17.30
N LYS A 464 5.65 -20.14 17.49
CA LYS A 464 6.37 -18.87 17.60
C LYS A 464 5.81 -18.06 18.76
N ASN A 465 6.70 -17.46 19.54
CA ASN A 465 6.30 -16.41 20.47
C ASN A 465 6.17 -15.12 19.67
N ALA A 466 4.99 -14.54 19.68
CA ALA A 466 4.80 -13.20 19.14
C ALA A 466 5.68 -12.22 19.95
N PRO A 467 6.24 -11.22 19.26
CA PRO A 467 7.16 -10.26 19.86
C PRO A 467 6.43 -9.26 20.77
N GLU A 468 7.15 -8.24 21.23
CA GLU A 468 6.56 -7.12 21.97
C GLU A 468 5.56 -6.33 21.12
N PRO A 469 4.55 -5.66 21.74
CA PRO A 469 3.63 -4.78 21.03
C PRO A 469 4.32 -3.82 20.05
N GLY A 470 3.72 -3.64 18.88
CA GLY A 470 4.27 -2.82 17.79
C GLY A 470 5.24 -3.54 16.88
N GLN A 471 5.70 -4.74 17.25
CA GLN A 471 6.59 -5.52 16.43
C GLN A 471 5.82 -6.49 15.53
N LEU A 472 6.48 -6.83 14.42
CA LEU A 472 6.04 -7.84 13.48
C LEU A 472 7.01 -9.02 13.51
N TRP A 473 6.48 -10.25 13.37
CA TRP A 473 7.33 -11.42 13.14
C TRP A 473 7.01 -12.10 11.80
N ASN A 474 8.02 -12.78 11.28
CA ASN A 474 7.96 -13.50 10.01
C ASN A 474 7.94 -15.02 10.26
N THR A 475 7.04 -15.73 9.59
CA THR A 475 6.99 -17.20 9.62
C THR A 475 6.75 -17.75 8.23
N ASP A 476 7.81 -18.04 7.47
CA ASP A 476 7.64 -18.70 6.17
C ASP A 476 7.61 -20.22 6.33
N PHE A 477 6.89 -20.88 5.42
CA PHE A 477 6.72 -22.31 5.39
C PHE A 477 7.18 -22.88 4.05
N VAL A 478 7.87 -24.01 4.14
CA VAL A 478 8.14 -24.90 3.00
C VAL A 478 7.31 -26.16 3.22
N ILE A 479 6.41 -26.48 2.29
CA ILE A 479 5.54 -27.66 2.40
C ILE A 479 5.65 -28.59 1.20
N GLY A 480 5.35 -29.87 1.41
CA GLY A 480 5.40 -30.91 0.38
C GLY A 480 6.75 -31.63 0.27
N SER A 481 6.88 -32.48 -0.75
CA SER A 481 8.08 -33.28 -0.99
C SER A 481 9.17 -32.48 -1.69
N THR A 482 10.42 -32.66 -1.26
CA THR A 482 11.60 -32.08 -1.93
C THR A 482 11.97 -32.80 -3.22
N GLY A 483 11.34 -33.96 -3.50
CA GLY A 483 11.76 -34.85 -4.58
C GLY A 483 13.21 -35.29 -4.38
N SER A 484 14.06 -35.06 -5.38
CA SER A 484 15.50 -35.32 -5.31
C SER A 484 16.33 -34.16 -4.73
N ALA A 485 15.72 -33.02 -4.43
CA ALA A 485 16.44 -31.88 -3.89
C ALA A 485 16.77 -32.06 -2.40
N ILE A 486 17.95 -31.58 -2.00
CA ILE A 486 18.35 -31.51 -0.58
C ILE A 486 17.96 -30.16 -0.01
N ARG A 487 17.18 -30.18 1.08
CA ARG A 487 16.86 -28.96 1.85
C ARG A 487 18.00 -28.64 2.79
N ALA A 488 18.83 -27.67 2.43
CA ALA A 488 19.89 -27.19 3.31
C ALA A 488 19.31 -26.22 4.36
N ALA A 489 19.77 -26.33 5.61
CA ALA A 489 19.38 -25.41 6.68
C ALA A 489 20.12 -24.06 6.60
N SER A 490 21.21 -23.99 5.83
CA SER A 490 21.99 -22.78 5.59
C SER A 490 22.71 -22.85 4.24
N LEU A 491 23.14 -21.70 3.73
CA LEU A 491 24.01 -21.64 2.55
C LEU A 491 25.35 -22.33 2.83
N LYS A 492 25.88 -22.21 4.04
CA LYS A 492 27.11 -22.89 4.45
C LYS A 492 26.99 -24.41 4.35
N GLU A 493 25.87 -24.97 4.78
CA GLU A 493 25.60 -26.41 4.65
C GLU A 493 25.44 -26.81 3.19
N ALA A 494 24.73 -26.01 2.39
CA ALA A 494 24.58 -26.26 0.97
C ALA A 494 25.96 -26.34 0.27
N GLU A 495 26.89 -25.44 0.59
CA GLU A 495 28.23 -25.39 0.01
C GLU A 495 29.08 -26.66 0.24
N LEU A 496 28.77 -27.47 1.27
CA LEU A 496 29.48 -28.72 1.60
C LEU A 496 29.05 -29.91 0.73
N LEU A 497 27.96 -29.78 -0.03
CA LEU A 497 27.44 -30.83 -0.89
C LEU A 497 28.24 -30.91 -2.20
N SER A 498 28.14 -32.03 -2.91
CA SER A 498 28.82 -32.26 -4.19
C SER A 498 28.26 -31.38 -5.33
N ASP A 499 29.07 -31.10 -6.33
CA ASP A 499 28.59 -30.48 -7.58
C ASP A 499 27.51 -31.32 -8.27
N GLY A 500 26.58 -30.64 -8.93
CA GLY A 500 25.39 -31.26 -9.53
C GLY A 500 24.26 -31.54 -8.54
N THR A 501 24.47 -31.34 -7.24
CA THR A 501 23.41 -31.51 -6.24
C THR A 501 22.37 -30.40 -6.37
N ARG A 502 21.11 -30.77 -6.53
CA ARG A 502 19.99 -29.82 -6.45
C ARG A 502 19.71 -29.50 -4.98
N VAL A 503 19.77 -28.22 -4.63
CA VAL A 503 19.52 -27.72 -3.28
C VAL A 503 18.36 -26.75 -3.26
N ILE A 504 17.61 -26.79 -2.15
CA ILE A 504 16.62 -25.76 -1.83
C ILE A 504 17.04 -25.07 -0.53
N VAL A 505 16.97 -23.74 -0.55
CA VAL A 505 17.29 -22.89 0.60
C VAL A 505 16.15 -21.91 0.78
N ALA A 506 15.55 -21.92 1.96
CA ALA A 506 14.51 -20.97 2.33
C ALA A 506 15.14 -19.73 2.95
N MET A 507 14.56 -18.56 2.70
CA MET A 507 14.90 -17.29 3.34
C MET A 507 16.37 -16.84 3.20
N CYS A 508 16.75 -16.44 2.00
CA CYS A 508 17.99 -15.72 1.74
C CYS A 508 17.72 -14.24 1.50
N ASN A 509 18.56 -13.37 2.04
CA ASN A 509 18.53 -11.94 1.73
C ASN A 509 19.39 -11.67 0.50
N VAL A 510 18.84 -10.95 -0.47
CA VAL A 510 19.61 -10.39 -1.59
C VAL A 510 20.49 -9.27 -1.05
N MET A 511 21.80 -9.43 -1.16
CA MET A 511 22.80 -8.45 -0.76
C MET A 511 23.19 -7.54 -1.93
N THR A 512 23.35 -8.14 -3.10
CA THR A 512 23.57 -7.44 -4.37
C THR A 512 22.58 -7.97 -5.38
N GLY A 513 21.75 -7.06 -5.89
CA GLY A 513 20.72 -7.33 -6.87
C GLY A 513 21.20 -7.35 -8.32
N ASN A 514 20.26 -7.34 -9.24
CA ASN A 514 20.47 -7.25 -10.68
C ASN A 514 19.38 -6.41 -11.36
N ASN A 515 19.46 -6.25 -12.68
CA ASN A 515 18.45 -5.51 -13.46
C ASN A 515 17.43 -6.43 -14.16
N GLY A 516 17.20 -7.63 -13.62
CA GLY A 516 16.32 -8.68 -14.19
C GLY A 516 17.07 -9.82 -14.89
N SER A 517 18.39 -9.69 -15.07
CA SER A 517 19.25 -10.73 -15.62
C SER A 517 20.63 -10.73 -14.97
N GLY A 518 21.34 -11.85 -15.05
CA GLY A 518 22.66 -12.02 -14.45
C GLY A 518 22.64 -12.39 -12.97
N ALA A 519 23.82 -12.52 -12.40
CA ALA A 519 24.02 -13.02 -11.04
C ALA A 519 23.44 -12.09 -9.98
N ILE A 520 22.94 -12.69 -8.90
CA ILE A 520 22.67 -12.00 -7.63
C ILE A 520 23.58 -12.59 -6.55
N TRP A 521 23.78 -11.83 -5.47
CA TRP A 521 24.49 -12.29 -4.29
C TRP A 521 23.54 -12.35 -3.12
N VAL A 522 23.50 -13.50 -2.45
CA VAL A 522 22.57 -13.75 -1.35
C VAL A 522 23.30 -14.16 -0.09
N SER A 523 22.72 -13.84 1.07
CA SER A 523 23.19 -14.31 2.37
C SER A 523 22.03 -14.84 3.19
N ASP A 524 22.26 -15.90 3.96
CA ASP A 524 21.25 -16.48 4.84
C ASP A 524 21.17 -15.72 6.19
N GLN A 525 20.28 -16.18 7.06
CA GLN A 525 20.08 -15.61 8.40
C GLN A 525 21.32 -15.69 9.31
N TYR A 526 22.29 -16.57 9.02
CA TYR A 526 23.50 -16.74 9.83
C TYR A 526 24.63 -15.79 9.41
N ARG A 527 24.42 -14.97 8.37
CA ARG A 527 25.29 -13.87 7.91
C ARG A 527 26.76 -14.27 7.73
N GLY A 528 27.01 -15.54 7.39
CA GLY A 528 28.37 -16.10 7.37
C GLY A 528 29.14 -15.76 6.09
N ARG A 529 28.49 -15.79 4.91
CA ARG A 529 29.05 -15.51 3.58
C ARG A 529 27.97 -15.07 2.59
N ASN A 530 28.38 -14.41 1.51
CA ASN A 530 27.54 -14.16 0.35
C ASN A 530 27.79 -15.25 -0.69
N VAL A 531 26.73 -15.92 -1.14
CA VAL A 531 26.78 -16.93 -2.19
C VAL A 531 26.25 -16.34 -3.50
N ARG A 532 26.97 -16.59 -4.59
CA ARG A 532 26.54 -16.20 -5.93
C ARG A 532 25.41 -17.13 -6.40
N VAL A 533 24.36 -16.55 -6.96
CA VAL A 533 23.23 -17.27 -7.53
C VAL A 533 23.03 -16.77 -8.95
N LEU A 534 22.89 -17.69 -9.91
CA LEU A 534 22.53 -17.41 -11.30
C LEU A 534 21.04 -17.72 -11.47
N PRO A 535 20.15 -16.74 -11.24
CA PRO A 535 18.72 -16.93 -11.44
C PRO A 535 18.42 -17.10 -12.93
N GLN A 536 17.35 -17.85 -13.23
CA GLN A 536 16.67 -17.71 -14.52
C GLN A 536 16.28 -16.24 -14.72
N ALA A 537 16.28 -15.77 -15.97
CA ALA A 537 15.87 -14.40 -16.27
C ALA A 537 14.43 -14.17 -15.77
N THR A 538 14.22 -13.06 -15.05
CA THR A 538 12.92 -12.71 -14.47
C THR A 538 12.44 -11.39 -15.05
N ALA A 539 11.11 -11.24 -15.16
CA ALA A 539 10.48 -10.00 -15.59
C ALA A 539 10.86 -8.81 -14.68
N LEU A 540 11.07 -9.06 -13.39
CA LEU A 540 11.37 -8.06 -12.38
C LEU A 540 12.82 -8.16 -11.90
N PRO A 541 13.46 -7.02 -11.56
CA PRO A 541 14.79 -7.01 -10.97
C PRO A 541 14.76 -7.53 -9.54
N TRP A 542 15.88 -8.14 -9.12
CA TRP A 542 16.19 -8.41 -7.72
C TRP A 542 16.94 -7.23 -7.14
N VAL A 543 16.59 -6.77 -5.96
CA VAL A 543 17.25 -5.63 -5.32
C VAL A 543 17.68 -5.96 -3.90
N ALA A 544 18.67 -5.21 -3.39
CA ALA A 544 19.17 -5.43 -2.04
C ALA A 544 18.05 -5.32 -0.98
N GLY A 545 18.02 -6.27 -0.04
CA GLY A 545 16.99 -6.38 0.99
C GLY A 545 15.76 -7.21 0.59
N ASP A 546 15.65 -7.67 -0.66
CA ASP A 546 14.67 -8.69 -1.03
C ASP A 546 14.98 -9.99 -0.27
N VAL A 547 13.95 -10.66 0.23
CA VAL A 547 14.03 -11.99 0.87
C VAL A 547 13.49 -13.01 -0.11
N VAL A 548 14.25 -14.06 -0.37
CA VAL A 548 13.98 -15.04 -1.42
C VAL A 548 14.08 -16.47 -0.93
N ALA A 549 13.32 -17.36 -1.56
CA ALA A 549 13.53 -18.81 -1.53
C ALA A 549 14.18 -19.23 -2.84
N ILE A 550 15.13 -20.18 -2.77
CA ILE A 550 15.98 -20.55 -3.91
C ILE A 550 15.94 -22.06 -4.09
N SER A 551 15.67 -22.51 -5.32
CA SER A 551 15.93 -23.87 -5.78
C SER A 551 17.00 -23.79 -6.87
N GLY A 552 18.17 -24.39 -6.67
CA GLY A 552 19.27 -24.32 -7.63
C GLY A 552 20.13 -25.57 -7.65
N VAL A 553 21.04 -25.66 -8.62
CA VAL A 553 22.04 -26.72 -8.71
C VAL A 553 23.38 -26.16 -8.25
N LEU A 554 24.03 -26.85 -7.33
CA LEU A 554 25.32 -26.44 -6.79
C LEU A 554 26.44 -26.72 -7.79
N ALA A 555 27.33 -25.73 -7.95
CA ALA A 555 28.48 -25.80 -8.85
C ALA A 555 29.70 -25.08 -8.25
N THR A 556 30.90 -25.43 -8.71
CA THR A 556 32.16 -24.72 -8.47
C THR A 556 32.58 -23.96 -9.72
N ASP A 557 33.04 -22.72 -9.59
CA ASP A 557 33.67 -22.02 -10.72
C ASP A 557 35.17 -22.32 -10.84
N GLY A 558 35.81 -21.80 -11.90
CA GLY A 558 37.22 -22.03 -12.17
C GLY A 558 38.18 -21.49 -11.10
N GLN A 559 37.68 -20.69 -10.15
CA GLN A 559 38.44 -20.15 -9.02
C GLN A 559 38.15 -20.90 -7.71
N GLY A 560 37.34 -21.96 -7.73
CA GLY A 560 36.99 -22.74 -6.55
C GLY A 560 35.82 -22.18 -5.74
N ALA A 561 35.14 -21.13 -6.19
CA ALA A 561 34.01 -20.55 -5.48
C ALA A 561 32.72 -21.34 -5.75
N ARG A 562 31.98 -21.64 -4.68
CA ARG A 562 30.67 -22.31 -4.74
C ARG A 562 29.59 -21.31 -5.19
N TYR A 563 28.70 -21.74 -6.06
CA TYR A 563 27.56 -20.94 -6.50
C TYR A 563 26.36 -21.82 -6.88
N LEU A 564 25.17 -21.21 -6.94
CA LEU A 564 23.97 -21.88 -7.44
C LEU A 564 23.71 -21.49 -8.89
N THR A 565 23.60 -22.48 -9.77
CA THR A 565 23.20 -22.33 -11.16
C THR A 565 21.80 -22.88 -11.41
N SER A 566 21.24 -22.60 -12.59
CA SER A 566 19.88 -23.02 -12.98
C SER A 566 18.86 -22.70 -11.90
N ALA A 567 19.01 -21.54 -11.24
CA ALA A 567 18.29 -21.26 -10.03
C ALA A 567 16.91 -20.66 -10.32
N THR A 568 15.88 -21.25 -9.74
CA THR A 568 14.59 -20.59 -9.55
C THR A 568 14.67 -19.81 -8.25
N VAL A 569 14.41 -18.50 -8.33
CA VAL A 569 14.41 -17.59 -7.19
C VAL A 569 13.01 -17.03 -7.02
N THR A 570 12.43 -17.24 -5.85
CA THR A 570 11.06 -16.85 -5.53
C THR A 570 11.08 -15.79 -4.45
N TYR A 571 10.36 -14.69 -4.65
CA TYR A 571 10.27 -13.64 -3.65
C TYR A 571 9.37 -14.07 -2.49
N THR A 572 9.85 -13.86 -1.27
CA THR A 572 9.16 -14.27 -0.04
C THR A 572 8.95 -13.12 0.94
N GLY A 573 9.59 -11.97 0.73
CA GLY A 573 9.37 -10.77 1.54
C GLY A 573 10.47 -9.73 1.33
N ALA A 574 10.45 -8.67 2.13
CA ALA A 574 11.52 -7.67 2.18
C ALA A 574 11.96 -7.44 3.62
N THR A 575 13.24 -7.15 3.80
CA THR A 575 13.81 -6.64 5.05
C THR A 575 13.83 -5.11 5.04
N ALA A 576 13.82 -4.52 6.23
CA ALA A 576 14.12 -3.11 6.38
C ALA A 576 15.55 -2.82 5.86
N PRO A 577 15.79 -1.65 5.23
CA PRO A 577 17.13 -1.23 4.88
C PRO A 577 18.02 -1.21 6.12
N LEU A 578 19.21 -1.81 6.03
CA LEU A 578 20.22 -1.79 7.11
C LEU A 578 20.61 -0.35 7.54
N ALA A 579 20.32 0.66 6.70
CA ALA A 579 20.70 2.04 6.90
C ALA A 579 19.65 2.93 7.61
N LEU A 580 18.43 2.45 7.90
CA LEU A 580 17.37 3.25 8.55
C LEU A 580 17.29 3.10 10.09
N LEU A 581 18.30 2.48 10.72
CA LEU A 581 18.41 2.38 12.18
C LEU A 581 19.38 3.41 12.79
N ARG A 582 19.47 4.63 12.23
CA ARG A 582 20.26 5.72 12.81
C ARG A 582 19.46 7.00 12.93
#